data_AF-A0A9D5AMQ0-F1
#
_entry.id   AF-A0A9D5AMQ0-F1
#
_cell.length_a   1.000
_cell.length_b   1.000
_cell.length_c   1.000
_cell.angle_alpha   90.00
_cell.angle_beta   90.00
_cell.angle_gamma   90.00
#
_symmetry.space_group_name_H-M   'P 1'
#
loop_
_entity.id
_entity.type
_entity.pdbx_description
1 polymer ?
#
loop_
_entity_poly.entity_id
_entity_poly.type
_entity_poly.pdbx_seq_one_letter_code
_entity_poly.pdbx_strand_id
1 'polypeptide(L)'
;MHRTRDSRSRSKSKSISRRFCSRNVMIFSLIFLAILPPIFFHFRLRRFNQIQLRRCGWIHNPPLVCAHGGDSSVAFPNTIAAYHSALDSRVDCIEIDVSRSSDGVLFALHDRDLQRLSGNTSSRVGHMSSKQIRELSASHQSTEKINDESIATIQDALMLAASSVRQIILDVKVGPPLYEKGLAKDVLSIVSIMIVSLSHCMLHVDMASSSCRS
;
A
#
# COMPACT_ATOMS: atom_id res chain seq x y z
N MET A 1 -42.14 79.74 -53.14
CA MET A 1 -43.05 78.69 -52.63
C MET A 1 -42.23 77.43 -52.38
N HIS A 2 -41.76 77.26 -51.14
CA HIS A 2 -40.79 76.22 -50.76
C HIS A 2 -41.48 74.87 -50.54
N ARG A 3 -41.00 73.82 -51.25
CA ARG A 3 -41.35 72.42 -51.02
C ARG A 3 -40.70 71.95 -49.70
N THR A 4 -41.49 71.50 -48.73
CA THR A 4 -40.99 70.75 -47.58
C THR A 4 -41.08 69.26 -47.85
N ARG A 5 -39.93 68.59 -47.74
CA ARG A 5 -39.71 67.16 -47.89
C ARG A 5 -39.90 66.45 -46.54
N ASP A 6 -40.67 65.37 -46.60
CA ASP A 6 -40.30 64.02 -46.13
C ASP A 6 -39.97 63.79 -44.64
N SER A 7 -40.88 63.10 -43.93
CA SER A 7 -40.64 62.63 -42.55
C SER A 7 -41.40 61.34 -42.18
N ARG A 8 -41.60 60.38 -43.11
CA ARG A 8 -42.36 59.14 -42.80
C ARG A 8 -41.65 57.78 -42.92
N SER A 9 -40.36 57.71 -43.26
CA SER A 9 -39.70 56.40 -43.47
C SER A 9 -38.82 55.86 -42.32
N ARG A 10 -38.53 56.62 -41.25
CA ARG A 10 -37.54 56.22 -40.22
C ARG A 10 -38.05 55.41 -39.02
N SER A 11 -39.36 55.27 -38.77
CA SER A 11 -39.86 54.61 -37.54
C SER A 11 -40.18 53.11 -37.66
N LYS A 12 -40.49 52.60 -38.87
CA LYS A 12 -40.90 51.19 -39.05
C LYS A 12 -39.72 50.20 -38.95
N SER A 13 -38.52 50.57 -39.39
CA SER A 13 -37.33 49.70 -39.38
C SER A 13 -36.83 49.39 -37.95
N LYS A 14 -36.87 50.37 -37.03
CA LYS A 14 -36.45 50.18 -35.63
C LYS A 14 -37.39 49.28 -34.80
N SER A 15 -38.68 49.23 -35.14
CA SER A 15 -39.69 48.41 -34.44
C SER A 15 -39.56 46.92 -34.77
N ILE A 16 -39.30 46.58 -36.03
CA ILE A 16 -39.14 45.20 -36.49
C ILE A 16 -37.83 44.58 -35.96
N SER A 17 -36.73 45.34 -35.97
CA SER A 17 -35.44 44.91 -35.41
C SER A 17 -35.52 44.63 -33.88
N ARG A 18 -36.26 45.44 -33.11
CA ARG A 18 -36.44 45.23 -31.67
C ARG A 18 -37.29 43.99 -31.33
N ARG A 19 -38.35 43.71 -32.10
CA ARG A 19 -39.20 42.51 -31.90
C ARG A 19 -38.49 41.21 -32.31
N PHE A 20 -37.67 41.25 -33.36
CA PHE A 20 -36.91 40.09 -33.81
C PHE A 20 -35.78 39.74 -32.84
N CYS A 21 -35.12 40.76 -32.26
CA CYS A 21 -34.13 40.59 -31.20
C CYS A 21 -34.76 40.02 -29.92
N SER A 22 -35.96 40.49 -29.52
CA SER A 22 -36.62 39.95 -28.32
C SER A 22 -37.12 38.51 -28.49
N ARG A 23 -37.59 38.14 -29.69
CA ARG A 23 -38.06 36.77 -29.96
C ARG A 23 -36.91 35.76 -29.99
N ASN A 24 -35.80 36.11 -30.63
CA ASN A 24 -34.63 35.24 -30.66
C ASN A 24 -33.99 35.12 -29.26
N VAL A 25 -33.92 36.22 -28.50
CA VAL A 25 -33.51 36.19 -27.10
C VAL A 25 -34.42 35.29 -26.27
N MET A 26 -35.75 35.36 -26.46
CA MET A 26 -36.68 34.46 -25.78
C MET A 26 -36.44 32.99 -26.14
N ILE A 27 -36.22 32.68 -27.42
CA ILE A 27 -35.96 31.31 -27.89
C ILE A 27 -34.64 30.78 -27.31
N PHE A 28 -33.57 31.57 -27.32
CA PHE A 28 -32.30 31.15 -26.70
C PHE A 28 -32.44 30.94 -25.20
N SER A 29 -33.19 31.79 -24.48
CA SER A 29 -33.47 31.60 -23.06
C SER A 29 -34.24 30.31 -22.78
N LEU A 30 -35.24 29.97 -23.60
CA LEU A 30 -36.01 28.73 -23.46
C LEU A 30 -35.14 27.49 -23.75
N ILE A 31 -34.28 27.55 -24.78
CA ILE A 31 -33.33 26.48 -25.10
C ILE A 31 -32.33 26.29 -23.95
N PHE A 32 -31.80 27.38 -23.40
CA PHE A 32 -30.87 27.34 -22.27
C PHE A 32 -31.54 26.70 -21.04
N LEU A 33 -32.78 27.08 -20.73
CA LEU A 33 -33.58 26.49 -19.66
C LEU A 33 -33.91 25.01 -19.90
N ALA A 34 -34.08 24.60 -21.15
CA ALA A 34 -34.40 23.21 -21.51
C ALA A 34 -33.17 22.30 -21.52
N ILE A 35 -31.97 22.83 -21.83
CA ILE A 35 -30.76 22.03 -22.05
C ILE A 35 -29.86 22.00 -20.81
N LEU A 36 -29.71 23.12 -20.09
CA LEU A 36 -28.78 23.17 -18.97
C LEU A 36 -29.15 22.30 -17.78
N PRO A 37 -30.42 22.27 -17.31
CA PRO A 37 -30.78 21.41 -16.19
C PRO A 37 -30.54 19.93 -16.51
N PRO A 38 -30.98 19.36 -17.66
CA PRO A 38 -30.67 17.97 -18.00
C PRO A 38 -29.17 17.67 -18.08
N ILE A 39 -28.37 18.56 -18.67
CA ILE A 39 -26.91 18.40 -18.73
C ILE A 39 -26.31 18.45 -17.32
N PHE A 40 -26.67 19.45 -16.52
CA PHE A 40 -26.21 19.60 -15.14
C PHE A 40 -26.58 18.37 -14.30
N PHE A 41 -27.83 17.90 -14.39
CA PHE A 41 -28.30 16.69 -13.70
C PHE A 41 -27.60 15.44 -14.21
N HIS A 42 -27.36 15.28 -15.52
CA HIS A 42 -26.61 14.16 -16.06
C HIS A 42 -25.19 14.12 -15.49
N PHE A 43 -24.46 15.24 -15.52
CA PHE A 43 -23.10 15.31 -14.97
C PHE A 43 -23.10 15.15 -13.44
N ARG A 44 -24.06 15.73 -12.71
CA ARG A 44 -24.23 15.55 -11.25
C ARG A 44 -24.53 14.11 -10.89
N LEU A 45 -25.48 13.46 -11.56
CA LEU A 45 -25.89 12.07 -11.31
C LEU A 45 -24.75 11.11 -11.65
N ARG A 46 -24.04 11.33 -12.77
CA ARG A 46 -22.87 10.53 -13.14
C ARG A 46 -21.77 10.64 -12.09
N ARG A 47 -21.53 11.85 -11.57
CA ARG A 47 -20.60 12.08 -10.45
C ARG A 47 -21.08 11.42 -9.16
N PHE A 48 -22.39 11.45 -8.87
CA PHE A 48 -22.97 10.80 -7.70
C PHE A 48 -22.83 9.26 -7.77
N ASN A 49 -23.14 8.66 -8.92
CA ASN A 49 -22.93 7.22 -9.16
C ASN A 49 -21.44 6.83 -9.06
N GLN A 50 -20.53 7.65 -9.59
CA GLN A 50 -19.09 7.41 -9.44
C GLN A 50 -18.64 7.48 -7.96
N ILE A 51 -19.18 8.42 -7.17
CA ILE A 51 -18.89 8.54 -5.74
C ILE A 51 -19.45 7.33 -4.98
N GLN A 52 -20.67 6.87 -5.30
CA GLN A 52 -21.30 5.70 -4.68
C GLN A 52 -20.55 4.40 -5.02
N LEU A 53 -20.18 4.19 -6.28
CA LEU A 53 -19.42 2.99 -6.69
C LEU A 53 -18.03 2.94 -6.03
N ARG A 54 -17.37 4.08 -5.85
CA ARG A 54 -16.10 4.13 -5.10
C ARG A 54 -16.26 3.85 -3.61
N ARG A 55 -17.41 4.19 -3.02
CA ARG A 55 -17.73 3.93 -1.60
C ARG A 55 -18.06 2.48 -1.28
N CYS A 56 -18.24 1.62 -2.27
CA CYS A 56 -18.58 0.21 -2.06
C CYS A 56 -17.63 -0.76 -2.76
N GLY A 57 -16.57 -0.28 -3.40
CA GLY A 57 -15.60 -1.13 -4.10
C GLY A 57 -14.92 -2.17 -3.19
N TRP A 58 -14.74 -1.84 -1.92
CA TRP A 58 -14.19 -2.72 -0.89
C TRP A 58 -15.11 -3.88 -0.47
N ILE A 59 -16.41 -3.86 -0.82
CA ILE A 59 -17.30 -5.03 -0.61
C ILE A 59 -16.92 -6.17 -1.56
N HIS A 60 -16.55 -5.82 -2.79
CA HIS A 60 -16.18 -6.81 -3.81
C HIS A 60 -14.69 -7.15 -3.78
N ASN A 61 -13.84 -6.21 -3.36
CA ASN A 61 -12.41 -6.39 -3.19
C ASN A 61 -11.99 -5.86 -1.81
N PRO A 62 -12.22 -6.62 -0.73
CA PRO A 62 -11.83 -6.18 0.60
C PRO A 62 -10.31 -5.98 0.66
N PRO A 63 -9.83 -5.02 1.48
CA PRO A 63 -8.40 -4.89 1.73
C PRO A 63 -7.86 -6.17 2.38
N LEU A 64 -6.62 -6.53 2.06
CA LEU A 64 -5.94 -7.64 2.72
C LEU A 64 -5.61 -7.26 4.16
N VAL A 65 -5.84 -8.17 5.09
CA VAL A 65 -5.37 -8.05 6.47
C VAL A 65 -4.00 -8.69 6.55
N CYS A 66 -2.99 -7.87 6.84
CA CYS A 66 -1.59 -8.26 6.82
C CYS A 66 -0.96 -8.12 8.20
N ALA A 67 -0.38 -9.20 8.72
CA ALA A 67 0.37 -9.20 9.96
C ALA A 67 1.82 -8.77 9.72
N HIS A 68 2.22 -7.63 10.28
CA HIS A 68 3.56 -7.05 10.14
C HIS A 68 4.51 -7.67 11.16
N GLY A 69 5.45 -8.50 10.70
CA GLY A 69 6.27 -9.36 11.54
C GLY A 69 5.46 -10.39 12.36
N GLY A 70 4.27 -10.78 11.92
CA GLY A 70 3.34 -11.62 12.69
C GLY A 70 2.47 -10.84 13.68
N ASP A 71 1.91 -11.53 14.68
CA ASP A 71 1.06 -10.93 15.72
C ASP A 71 1.91 -10.38 16.88
N SER A 72 2.38 -9.16 16.67
CA SER A 72 3.20 -8.43 17.65
C SER A 72 2.47 -8.05 18.96
N SER A 73 1.15 -8.29 19.04
CA SER A 73 0.39 -8.07 20.27
C SER A 73 0.52 -9.25 21.26
N VAL A 74 0.89 -10.43 20.74
CA VAL A 74 1.00 -11.68 21.51
C VAL A 74 2.45 -12.07 21.76
N ALA A 75 3.33 -11.91 20.76
CA ALA A 75 4.73 -12.26 20.87
C ALA A 75 5.62 -11.23 20.17
N PHE A 76 6.93 -11.31 20.38
CA PHE A 76 7.86 -10.42 19.73
C PHE A 76 7.81 -10.54 18.19
N PRO A 77 7.90 -9.44 17.43
CA PRO A 77 7.85 -9.48 15.96
C PRO A 77 8.91 -10.42 15.38
N ASN A 78 8.58 -11.01 14.23
CA ASN A 78 9.43 -11.92 13.46
C ASN A 78 9.87 -13.20 14.20
N THR A 79 9.09 -13.62 15.19
CA THR A 79 9.27 -14.91 15.89
C THR A 79 8.27 -15.95 15.39
N ILE A 80 8.61 -17.23 15.59
CA ILE A 80 7.71 -18.35 15.28
C ILE A 80 6.39 -18.23 16.04
N ALA A 81 6.43 -17.81 17.31
CA ALA A 81 5.23 -17.57 18.12
C ALA A 81 4.32 -16.47 17.53
N ALA A 82 4.90 -15.34 17.10
CA ALA A 82 4.13 -14.26 16.47
C ALA A 82 3.49 -14.71 15.16
N TYR A 83 4.20 -15.51 14.36
CA TYR A 83 3.64 -16.07 13.13
C TYR A 83 2.51 -17.06 13.42
N HIS A 84 2.67 -17.97 14.39
CA HIS A 84 1.59 -18.90 14.76
C HIS A 84 0.32 -18.16 15.19
N SER A 85 0.43 -17.16 16.07
CA SER A 85 -0.75 -16.38 16.49
C SER A 85 -1.42 -15.63 15.33
N ALA A 86 -0.61 -15.10 14.39
CA ALA A 86 -1.16 -14.47 13.18
C ALA A 86 -1.90 -15.48 12.28
N LEU A 87 -1.35 -16.68 12.11
CA LEU A 87 -1.98 -17.76 11.34
C LEU A 87 -3.27 -18.24 11.99
N ASP A 88 -3.30 -18.38 13.31
CA ASP A 88 -4.50 -18.73 14.08
C ASP A 88 -5.60 -17.67 13.93
N SER A 89 -5.18 -16.41 13.79
CA SER A 89 -6.05 -15.27 13.49
C SER A 89 -6.52 -15.19 12.03
N ARG A 90 -6.07 -16.11 11.16
CA ARG A 90 -6.45 -16.23 9.73
C ARG A 90 -6.22 -14.96 8.92
N VAL A 91 -5.08 -14.32 9.13
CA VAL A 91 -4.66 -13.17 8.32
C VAL A 91 -4.51 -13.55 6.85
N ASP A 92 -4.76 -12.60 5.95
CA ASP A 92 -4.59 -12.84 4.51
C ASP A 92 -3.11 -12.88 4.11
N CYS A 93 -2.29 -12.13 4.85
CA CYS A 93 -0.87 -11.99 4.54
C CYS A 93 0.01 -11.85 5.78
N ILE A 94 1.27 -12.26 5.66
CA ILE A 94 2.32 -12.02 6.66
C ILE A 94 3.44 -11.25 5.97
N GLU A 95 3.85 -10.15 6.59
CA GLU A 95 5.09 -9.45 6.26
C GLU A 95 6.21 -9.95 7.18
N ILE A 96 7.40 -10.11 6.59
CA ILE A 96 8.60 -10.65 7.23
C ILE A 96 9.74 -9.66 6.97
N ASP A 97 10.26 -9.05 8.04
CA ASP A 97 11.45 -8.22 7.96
C ASP A 97 12.68 -9.10 7.76
N VAL A 98 13.39 -8.90 6.66
CA VAL A 98 14.55 -9.69 6.28
C VAL A 98 15.82 -8.88 6.46
N SER A 99 16.73 -9.38 7.29
CA SER A 99 18.08 -8.83 7.44
C SER A 99 19.15 -9.89 7.19
N ARG A 100 20.30 -9.44 6.69
CA ARG A 100 21.46 -10.29 6.41
C ARG A 100 22.53 -10.12 7.48
N SER A 101 23.05 -11.23 8.00
CA SER A 101 24.20 -11.23 8.92
C SER A 101 25.52 -10.94 8.18
N SER A 102 26.60 -10.70 8.93
CA SER A 102 27.93 -10.39 8.36
C SER A 102 28.53 -11.56 7.56
N ASP A 103 28.15 -12.80 7.89
CA ASP A 103 28.51 -14.03 7.20
C ASP A 103 27.49 -14.45 6.13
N GLY A 104 26.48 -13.61 5.86
CA GLY A 104 25.57 -13.74 4.72
C GLY A 104 24.32 -14.58 4.93
N VAL A 105 24.03 -14.98 6.17
CA VAL A 105 22.79 -15.71 6.52
C VAL A 105 21.64 -14.73 6.63
N LEU A 106 20.48 -15.12 6.11
CA LEU A 106 19.28 -14.31 6.12
C LEU A 106 18.35 -14.68 7.29
N PHE A 107 17.99 -13.70 8.10
CA PHE A 107 17.14 -13.84 9.28
C PHE A 107 15.84 -13.05 9.11
N ALA A 108 14.76 -13.56 9.70
CA ALA A 108 13.55 -12.80 9.95
C ALA A 108 13.81 -11.94 11.21
N LEU A 109 14.40 -10.77 11.02
CA LEU A 109 14.87 -9.93 12.13
C LEU A 109 15.07 -8.50 11.67
N HIS A 110 14.52 -7.55 12.42
CA HIS A 110 14.78 -6.13 12.24
C HIS A 110 15.91 -5.64 13.16
N ASP A 111 16.64 -4.59 12.77
CA ASP A 111 17.68 -3.98 13.63
C ASP A 111 17.12 -3.53 14.99
N ARG A 112 15.92 -2.94 14.99
CA ARG A 112 15.23 -2.50 16.23
C ARG A 112 14.96 -3.67 17.16
N ASP A 113 14.66 -4.83 16.59
CA ASP A 113 14.35 -6.04 17.34
C ASP A 113 15.63 -6.61 17.95
N LEU A 114 16.72 -6.64 17.17
CA LEU A 114 18.05 -6.97 17.67
C LEU A 114 18.50 -6.03 18.79
N GLN A 115 18.27 -4.72 18.68
CA GLN A 115 18.65 -3.73 19.69
C GLN A 115 17.92 -3.94 21.02
N ARG A 116 16.66 -4.40 20.96
CA ARG A 116 15.90 -4.78 22.17
C ARG A 116 16.49 -6.03 22.79
N LEU A 117 16.72 -7.07 21.99
CA LEU A 117 17.29 -8.33 22.47
C LEU A 117 18.71 -8.17 23.02
N SER A 118 19.51 -7.26 22.44
CA SER A 118 20.90 -7.01 22.85
C SER A 118 21.03 -5.99 23.99
N GLY A 119 19.97 -5.23 24.27
CA GLY A 119 20.04 -4.05 25.14
C GLY A 119 20.95 -2.93 24.61
N ASN A 120 21.38 -2.99 23.34
CA ASN A 120 22.32 -2.05 22.73
C ASN A 120 21.73 -1.42 21.48
N THR A 121 21.44 -0.12 21.53
CA THR A 121 20.86 0.68 20.43
C THR A 121 21.75 0.81 19.19
N SER A 122 23.04 0.50 19.32
CA SER A 122 23.99 0.52 18.19
C SER A 122 24.10 -0.83 17.49
N SER A 123 23.43 -1.88 17.99
CA SER A 123 23.40 -3.19 17.35
C SER A 123 22.75 -3.11 15.96
N ARG A 124 23.40 -3.77 15.00
CA ARG A 124 22.96 -3.91 13.61
C ARG A 124 23.13 -5.36 13.20
N VAL A 125 22.14 -5.94 12.54
CA VAL A 125 22.17 -7.35 12.13
C VAL A 125 23.37 -7.61 11.21
N GLY A 126 23.62 -6.71 10.25
CA GLY A 126 24.72 -6.84 9.30
C GLY A 126 26.12 -6.82 9.91
N HIS A 127 26.29 -6.33 11.15
CA HIS A 127 27.58 -6.34 11.84
C HIS A 127 27.84 -7.62 12.66
N MET A 128 26.83 -8.47 12.83
CA MET A 128 26.94 -9.68 13.64
C MET A 128 26.95 -10.93 12.77
N SER A 129 27.72 -11.95 13.18
CA SER A 129 27.65 -13.26 12.52
C SER A 129 26.39 -14.00 12.92
N SER A 130 25.98 -14.96 12.09
CA SER A 130 24.83 -15.84 12.39
C SER A 130 24.95 -16.53 13.74
N LYS A 131 26.17 -16.93 14.13
CA LYS A 131 26.46 -17.52 15.44
C LYS A 131 26.20 -16.55 16.58
N GLN A 132 26.70 -15.31 16.49
CA GLN A 132 26.48 -14.28 17.52
C GLN A 132 25.00 -13.94 17.69
N ILE A 133 24.25 -13.86 16.58
CA ILE A 133 22.80 -13.60 16.61
C ILE A 133 22.07 -14.75 17.35
N ARG A 134 22.41 -16.01 17.05
CA ARG A 134 21.81 -17.18 17.72
C ARG A 134 22.15 -17.26 19.20
N GLU A 135 23.39 -16.99 19.58
CA GLU A 135 23.83 -16.97 20.98
C GLU A 135 23.10 -15.88 21.79
N LEU A 136 22.88 -14.71 21.17
CA LEU A 136 22.15 -13.60 21.77
C LEU A 136 20.68 -13.97 22.01
N SER A 137 20.02 -14.59 21.03
CA SER A 137 18.66 -15.11 21.17
C SER A 137 18.54 -16.15 22.30
N ALA A 138 19.45 -17.13 22.34
CA ALA A 138 19.46 -18.16 23.38
C ALA A 138 19.68 -17.57 24.79
N SER A 139 20.55 -16.57 24.91
CA SER A 139 20.80 -15.88 26.17
C SER A 139 19.54 -15.15 26.66
N HIS A 140 18.84 -14.44 25.77
CA HIS A 140 17.61 -13.72 26.10
C HIS A 140 16.48 -14.65 26.56
N GLN A 141 16.30 -15.80 25.90
CA GLN A 141 15.32 -16.82 26.29
C GLN A 141 15.58 -17.35 27.71
N SER A 142 16.85 -17.57 28.06
CA SER A 142 17.24 -18.08 29.37
C SER A 142 16.93 -17.10 30.51
N THR A 143 16.99 -15.79 30.23
CA THR A 143 16.72 -14.74 31.22
C THR A 143 15.24 -14.45 31.40
N GLU A 144 14.44 -14.48 30.34
CA GLU A 144 13.03 -14.04 30.42
C GLU A 144 12.02 -15.19 30.57
N LYS A 145 12.44 -16.47 30.60
CA LYS A 145 11.55 -17.66 30.62
C LYS A 145 10.49 -17.62 29.50
N ILE A 146 10.82 -16.99 28.38
CA ILE A 146 9.93 -16.96 27.23
C ILE A 146 10.22 -18.20 26.38
N ASN A 147 9.26 -19.11 26.35
CA ASN A 147 9.30 -20.27 25.47
C ASN A 147 8.97 -19.79 24.04
N ASP A 148 9.78 -20.18 23.05
CA ASP A 148 9.58 -19.98 21.60
C ASP A 148 9.94 -18.62 20.94
N GLU A 149 10.74 -17.76 21.58
CA GLU A 149 11.32 -16.56 20.93
C GLU A 149 12.67 -16.82 20.26
N SER A 150 12.82 -17.93 19.53
CA SER A 150 14.02 -18.11 18.70
C SER A 150 13.92 -17.18 17.50
N ILE A 151 14.97 -16.41 17.24
CA ILE A 151 15.08 -15.64 16.00
C ILE A 151 14.97 -16.62 14.83
N ALA A 152 13.94 -16.47 14.02
CA ALA A 152 13.67 -17.36 12.91
C ALA A 152 14.60 -17.05 11.74
N THR A 153 15.03 -18.08 11.00
CA THR A 153 15.55 -17.84 9.66
C THR A 153 14.39 -17.55 8.71
N ILE A 154 14.67 -16.93 7.56
CA ILE A 154 13.64 -16.74 6.53
C ILE A 154 13.05 -18.07 6.10
N GLN A 155 13.89 -19.11 6.00
CA GLN A 155 13.44 -20.43 5.61
C GLN A 155 12.38 -20.96 6.59
N ASP A 156 12.61 -20.82 7.90
CA ASP A 156 11.65 -21.26 8.91
C ASP A 156 10.35 -20.46 8.82
N ALA A 157 10.44 -19.13 8.70
CA ALA A 157 9.29 -18.24 8.60
C ALA A 157 8.46 -18.53 7.34
N LEU A 158 9.11 -18.71 6.18
CA LEU A 158 8.45 -19.05 4.93
C LEU A 158 7.83 -20.45 4.99
N MET A 159 8.49 -21.43 5.59
CA MET A 159 7.97 -22.80 5.71
C MET A 159 6.67 -22.81 6.51
N LEU A 160 6.61 -22.00 7.56
CA LEU A 160 5.44 -21.84 8.39
C LEU A 160 4.30 -21.12 7.66
N ALA A 161 4.59 -19.98 7.00
CA ALA A 161 3.57 -19.13 6.42
C ALA A 161 3.06 -19.61 5.05
N ALA A 162 3.91 -20.19 4.19
CA ALA A 162 3.63 -20.42 2.77
C ALA A 162 2.40 -21.30 2.49
N SER A 163 2.04 -22.19 3.42
CA SER A 163 0.89 -23.09 3.29
C SER A 163 -0.41 -22.50 3.82
N SER A 164 -0.35 -21.38 4.54
CA SER A 164 -1.44 -20.92 5.39
C SER A 164 -2.00 -19.54 5.00
N VAL A 165 -1.24 -18.71 4.29
CA VAL A 165 -1.67 -17.37 3.86
C VAL A 165 -1.75 -17.23 2.34
N ARG A 166 -2.53 -16.25 1.85
CA ARG A 166 -2.61 -15.95 0.41
C ARG A 166 -1.36 -15.26 -0.11
N GLN A 167 -0.71 -14.48 0.74
CA GLN A 167 0.42 -13.66 0.35
C GLN A 167 1.47 -13.56 1.46
N ILE A 168 2.74 -13.59 1.07
CA ILE A 168 3.86 -13.26 1.94
C ILE A 168 4.57 -12.04 1.36
N ILE A 169 4.93 -11.10 2.23
CA ILE A 169 5.73 -9.92 1.88
C ILE A 169 7.08 -10.06 2.57
N LEU A 170 8.15 -10.17 1.78
CA LEU A 170 9.52 -10.11 2.29
C LEU A 170 10.01 -8.66 2.20
N ASP A 171 10.14 -7.98 3.34
CA ASP A 171 10.72 -6.65 3.42
C ASP A 171 12.24 -6.78 3.69
N VAL A 172 13.00 -6.83 2.61
CA VAL A 172 14.44 -7.03 2.62
C VAL A 172 15.14 -5.72 2.94
N LYS A 173 15.65 -5.62 4.17
CA LYS A 173 16.40 -4.49 4.67
C LYS A 173 17.82 -4.50 4.10
N VAL A 174 18.18 -3.40 3.47
CA VAL A 174 19.56 -3.16 3.00
C VAL A 174 20.30 -2.29 4.01
N GLY A 175 21.40 -2.81 4.57
CA GLY A 175 22.21 -2.11 5.56
C GLY A 175 23.71 -2.46 5.49
N PRO A 176 24.56 -1.75 6.23
CA PRO A 176 26.00 -2.01 6.29
C PRO A 176 26.32 -3.36 6.98
N PRO A 177 27.52 -3.93 6.74
CA PRO A 177 28.59 -3.46 5.87
C PRO A 177 28.41 -3.98 4.43
N LEU A 178 27.61 -5.03 4.27
CA LEU A 178 27.27 -5.68 3.03
C LEU A 178 25.89 -5.17 2.61
N TYR A 179 25.87 -4.02 1.92
CA TYR A 179 24.68 -3.43 1.29
C TYR A 179 24.07 -4.40 0.24
N GLU A 180 23.60 -3.90 -0.91
CA GLU A 180 22.93 -4.73 -1.93
C GLU A 180 23.80 -5.84 -2.54
N LYS A 181 25.13 -5.81 -2.31
CA LYS A 181 26.09 -6.72 -2.94
C LYS A 181 25.82 -8.18 -2.56
N GLY A 182 25.31 -8.95 -3.52
CA GLY A 182 25.01 -10.37 -3.36
C GLY A 182 23.68 -10.65 -2.64
N LEU A 183 23.03 -9.63 -2.07
CA LEU A 183 21.79 -9.79 -1.30
C LEU A 183 20.66 -10.36 -2.16
N ALA A 184 20.47 -9.84 -3.37
CA ALA A 184 19.48 -10.37 -4.30
C ALA A 184 19.73 -11.85 -4.64
N LYS A 185 21.00 -12.24 -4.81
CA LYS A 185 21.36 -13.64 -5.08
C LYS A 185 21.03 -14.54 -3.90
N ASP A 186 21.30 -14.07 -2.67
CA ASP A 186 21.04 -14.85 -1.46
C ASP A 186 19.53 -15.02 -1.25
N VAL A 187 18.74 -13.95 -1.41
CA VAL A 187 17.28 -14.00 -1.35
C VAL A 187 16.71 -14.95 -2.40
N LEU A 188 17.15 -14.81 -3.65
CA LEU A 188 16.72 -15.69 -4.74
C LEU A 188 17.09 -17.15 -4.48
N SER A 189 18.23 -17.43 -3.86
CA SER A 189 18.64 -18.81 -3.55
C SER A 189 17.66 -19.48 -2.60
N ILE A 190 17.24 -18.80 -1.52
CA ILE A 190 16.23 -19.30 -0.58
C ILE A 190 14.87 -19.45 -1.26
N VAL A 191 14.41 -18.41 -1.96
CA VAL A 191 13.09 -18.45 -2.64
C VAL A 191 13.03 -19.57 -3.66
N SER A 192 14.11 -19.81 -4.41
CA SER A 192 14.17 -20.87 -5.43
C SER A 192 14.03 -22.28 -4.86
N ILE A 193 14.55 -22.52 -3.67
CA ILE A 193 14.43 -23.80 -2.95
C ILE A 193 12.96 -24.04 -2.54
N MET A 194 12.20 -22.97 -2.32
CA MET A 194 10.85 -23.03 -1.75
C MET A 194 9.73 -22.97 -2.79
N ILE A 195 10.04 -22.94 -4.09
CA ILE A 195 9.07 -22.85 -5.19
C ILE A 195 8.01 -23.98 -5.13
N VAL A 196 8.36 -25.17 -4.63
CA VAL A 196 7.41 -26.29 -4.50
C VAL A 196 6.34 -26.03 -3.42
N SER A 197 6.68 -25.31 -2.36
CA SER A 197 5.79 -25.04 -1.22
C SER A 197 4.90 -23.81 -1.42
N LEU A 198 5.17 -22.98 -2.43
CA LEU A 198 4.46 -21.71 -2.70
C LEU A 198 3.36 -21.82 -3.77
N SER A 199 2.94 -23.04 -4.13
CA SER A 199 2.03 -23.29 -5.27
C SER A 199 0.71 -22.51 -5.27
N HIS A 200 0.26 -22.01 -4.11
CA HIS A 200 -0.95 -21.18 -3.97
C HIS A 200 -0.72 -19.88 -3.18
N CYS A 201 0.53 -19.52 -2.88
CA CYS A 201 0.89 -18.33 -2.11
C CYS A 201 1.65 -17.34 -2.99
N MET A 202 1.18 -16.09 -3.04
CA MET A 202 1.88 -15.02 -3.75
C MET A 202 3.03 -14.50 -2.90
N LEU A 203 4.26 -14.55 -3.41
CA LEU A 203 5.41 -13.96 -2.75
C LEU A 203 5.70 -12.58 -3.34
N HIS A 204 5.68 -11.54 -2.51
CA HIS A 204 6.11 -10.19 -2.84
C HIS A 204 7.44 -9.91 -2.14
N VAL A 205 8.43 -9.40 -2.87
CA VAL A 205 9.73 -9.04 -2.32
C VAL A 205 9.92 -7.54 -2.49
N ASP A 206 10.02 -6.83 -1.37
CA ASP A 206 10.39 -5.42 -1.33
C ASP A 206 11.85 -5.33 -0.89
N MET A 207 12.66 -4.59 -1.64
CA MET A 207 14.05 -4.30 -1.30
C MET A 207 14.18 -2.81 -1.06
N ALA A 208 13.91 -2.41 0.18
CA ALA A 208 14.02 -1.02 0.58
C ALA A 208 15.38 -0.77 1.25
N SER A 209 16.09 0.26 0.78
CA SER A 209 17.23 0.78 1.53
C SER A 209 16.72 1.35 2.86
N SER A 210 17.29 0.95 3.99
CA SER A 210 16.91 1.46 5.32
C SER A 210 17.24 2.95 5.54
N SER A 211 17.53 3.69 4.47
CA SER A 211 17.89 5.12 4.46
C SER A 211 16.71 6.05 4.74
N CYS A 212 15.48 5.56 4.86
CA CYS A 212 14.32 6.38 5.17
C CYS A 212 13.88 6.27 6.65
N ARG A 213 14.35 7.27 7.41
CA ARG A 213 13.73 7.89 8.61
C ARG A 213 13.67 7.07 9.90
N SER A 214 14.47 7.50 10.87
CA SER A 214 14.04 7.93 12.21
C SER A 214 15.04 8.95 12.71
#